data_AF-A0A1F8PA22-F1
#
_entry.id   AF-A0A1F8PA22-F1
#
_cell.length_a   1.000
_cell.length_b   1.000
_cell.length_c   1.000
_cell.angle_alpha   90.00
_cell.angle_beta   90.00
_cell.angle_gamma   90.00
#
_symmetry.space_group_name_H-M   'P 1'
#
loop_
_entity.id
_entity.type
_entity.pdbx_description
1 polymer ?
#
loop_
_entity_poly.entity_id
_entity_poly.type
_entity_poly.pdbx_seq_one_letter_code
_entity_poly.pdbx_strand_id
1 'polypeptide(L)'
;MPMPVQRDVKEIESILNEVLGTRCPPVGRCRLLSSGFGTSHALNISENIFGHKECLGCGNCIDICPLLAREPSRRDKTMQRTSMALESIVGEDCDLCCACVLVCPQVDTTIKHYIVNHRMVEVMSRIAARIGDE
;
A
#
# COMPACT_ATOMS: atom_id res chain seq x y z
N MET A 1 -9.24 -7.16 -4.66
CA MET A 1 -8.66 -7.60 -5.94
C MET A 1 -9.04 -6.57 -6.97
N PRO A 2 -8.09 -6.09 -7.77
CA PRO A 2 -8.38 -5.06 -8.74
C PRO A 2 -9.18 -5.60 -9.93
N MET A 3 -9.76 -4.72 -10.73
CA MET A 3 -10.47 -5.12 -11.95
C MET A 3 -9.54 -5.82 -12.96
N PRO A 4 -10.09 -6.58 -13.92
CA PRO A 4 -9.29 -7.11 -15.04
C PRO A 4 -8.64 -6.00 -15.87
N VAL A 5 -9.40 -4.94 -16.15
CA VAL A 5 -8.89 -3.71 -16.76
C VAL A 5 -8.43 -2.78 -15.64
N GLN A 6 -7.12 -2.65 -15.49
CA GLN A 6 -6.49 -1.86 -14.46
C GLN A 6 -6.06 -0.50 -14.98
N ARG A 7 -5.75 0.42 -14.07
CA ARG A 7 -5.25 1.76 -14.38
C ARG A 7 -3.99 1.68 -15.24
N ASP A 8 -3.97 2.38 -16.37
CA ASP A 8 -2.72 2.65 -17.09
C ASP A 8 -1.89 3.63 -16.26
N VAL A 9 -0.68 3.20 -15.90
CA VAL A 9 0.23 4.00 -15.08
C VAL A 9 0.66 5.26 -15.81
N LYS A 10 0.77 5.25 -17.14
CA LYS A 10 1.18 6.43 -17.92
C LYS A 10 0.24 7.61 -17.74
N GLU A 11 -1.05 7.34 -17.54
CA GLU A 11 -2.06 8.38 -17.29
C GLU A 11 -1.93 9.04 -15.92
N ILE A 12 -1.37 8.33 -14.94
CA ILE A 12 -1.29 8.77 -13.54
C ILE A 12 0.14 8.96 -13.04
N GLU A 13 1.15 8.82 -13.91
CA GLU A 13 2.55 8.72 -13.53
C GLU A 13 3.01 9.90 -12.68
N SER A 14 2.63 11.12 -13.07
CA SER A 14 2.96 12.34 -12.31
C SER A 14 2.44 12.28 -10.87
N ILE A 15 1.16 11.95 -10.69
CA ILE A 15 0.51 11.89 -9.37
C ILE A 15 1.05 10.70 -8.57
N LEU A 16 1.27 9.56 -9.24
CA LEU A 16 1.84 8.38 -8.61
C LEU A 16 3.25 8.68 -8.07
N ASN A 17 4.09 9.37 -8.82
CA ASN A 17 5.43 9.74 -8.38
C ASN A 17 5.40 10.71 -7.18
N GLU A 18 4.46 11.66 -7.16
CA GLU A 18 4.23 12.54 -6.00
C GLU A 18 3.81 11.74 -4.75
N VAL A 19 2.84 10.84 -4.90
CA VAL A 19 2.36 9.96 -3.82
C VAL A 19 3.49 9.10 -3.26
N LEU A 20 4.26 8.46 -4.14
CA LEU A 20 5.39 7.60 -3.75
C LEU A 20 6.58 8.38 -3.19
N GLY A 21 6.69 9.68 -3.52
CA GLY A 21 7.73 10.58 -3.03
C GLY A 21 7.39 11.21 -1.68
N THR A 22 6.10 11.22 -1.30
CA THR A 22 5.66 11.74 -0.01
C THR A 22 6.15 10.82 1.09
N ARG A 23 6.78 11.38 2.14
CA ARG A 23 7.30 10.65 3.30
C ARG A 23 6.16 10.16 4.21
N CYS A 24 5.33 9.25 3.72
CA CYS A 24 4.31 8.55 4.49
C CYS A 24 3.85 7.29 3.74
N PRO A 25 3.20 6.31 4.40
CA PRO A 25 2.74 5.09 3.72
C PRO A 25 1.86 5.43 2.49
N PRO A 26 2.19 4.94 1.29
CA PRO A 26 1.47 5.33 0.08
C PRO A 26 0.24 4.48 -0.23
N VAL A 27 -0.04 3.43 0.55
CA VAL A 27 -1.05 2.41 0.21
C VAL A 27 -2.48 2.94 0.09
N GLY A 28 -2.94 3.84 0.95
CA GLY A 28 -4.30 4.39 0.85
C GLY A 28 -4.48 5.18 -0.45
N ARG A 29 -3.51 6.03 -0.77
CA ARG A 29 -3.49 6.84 -2.00
C ARG A 29 -3.33 5.99 -3.26
N CYS A 30 -2.43 5.00 -3.26
CA CYS A 30 -2.28 4.07 -4.39
C CYS A 30 -3.57 3.27 -4.65
N ARG A 31 -4.30 2.89 -3.59
CA ARG A 31 -5.62 2.25 -3.73
C ARG A 31 -6.64 3.18 -4.38
N LEU A 32 -6.67 4.46 -4.02
CA LEU A 32 -7.57 5.44 -4.65
C LEU A 32 -7.27 5.68 -6.14
N LEU A 33 -5.99 5.57 -6.54
CA LEU A 33 -5.56 5.64 -7.94
C LEU A 33 -5.90 4.36 -8.74
N SER A 34 -6.09 3.24 -8.05
CA SER A 34 -6.39 1.93 -8.65
C SER A 34 -7.81 1.84 -9.22
N SER A 35 -8.08 0.76 -9.95
CA SER A 35 -9.38 0.46 -10.57
C SER A 35 -10.51 0.18 -9.57
N GLY A 36 -10.18 -0.30 -8.36
CA GLY A 36 -11.17 -0.70 -7.35
C GLY A 36 -11.52 -2.19 -7.42
N PHE A 37 -12.55 -2.62 -6.70
CA PHE A 37 -12.93 -4.04 -6.65
C PHE A 37 -13.37 -4.56 -8.03
N GLY A 38 -12.75 -5.66 -8.46
CA GLY A 38 -13.21 -6.45 -9.59
C GLY A 38 -14.54 -7.16 -9.30
N THR A 39 -15.23 -7.58 -10.36
CA THR A 39 -16.51 -8.31 -10.29
C THR A 39 -16.37 -9.71 -9.67
N SER A 40 -15.17 -10.29 -9.69
CA SER A 40 -14.89 -11.63 -9.15
C SER A 40 -14.47 -11.60 -7.67
N HIS A 41 -14.99 -10.67 -6.86
CA HIS A 41 -14.69 -10.66 -5.44
C HIS A 41 -15.38 -11.82 -4.70
N ALA A 42 -14.71 -12.39 -3.71
CA ALA A 42 -15.25 -13.49 -2.88
C ALA A 42 -15.87 -13.00 -1.57
N LEU A 43 -16.21 -11.71 -1.46
CA LEU A 43 -16.88 -11.16 -0.28
C LEU A 43 -18.33 -11.64 -0.22
N ASN A 44 -18.77 -12.10 0.96
CA ASN A 44 -20.13 -12.54 1.22
C ASN A 44 -21.04 -11.34 1.52
N ILE A 45 -21.33 -10.55 0.50
CA ILE A 45 -22.16 -9.33 0.56
C ILE A 45 -23.18 -9.34 -0.57
N SER A 46 -24.32 -8.71 -0.37
CA SER A 46 -25.36 -8.58 -1.41
C SER A 46 -25.16 -7.34 -2.26
N GLU A 47 -24.45 -6.35 -1.75
CA GLU A 47 -24.16 -5.09 -2.41
C GLU A 47 -23.17 -5.27 -3.56
N ASN A 48 -23.48 -4.65 -4.70
CA ASN A 48 -22.53 -4.55 -5.81
C ASN A 48 -21.49 -3.48 -5.49
N ILE A 49 -20.28 -3.92 -5.13
CA ILE A 49 -19.15 -3.03 -4.83
C ILE A 49 -18.16 -2.91 -6.00
N PHE A 50 -18.57 -3.22 -7.23
CA PHE A 50 -17.71 -3.09 -8.39
C PHE A 50 -17.14 -1.66 -8.53
N GLY A 51 -15.82 -1.55 -8.70
CA GLY A 51 -15.12 -0.26 -8.83
C GLY A 51 -14.95 0.51 -7.52
N HIS A 52 -15.51 0.04 -6.41
CA HIS A 52 -15.31 0.65 -5.09
C HIS A 52 -13.84 0.59 -4.66
N LYS A 53 -13.39 1.61 -3.93
CA LYS A 53 -11.99 1.82 -3.54
C LYS A 53 -11.83 2.04 -2.04
N GLU A 54 -12.82 1.68 -1.26
CA GLU A 54 -12.84 1.76 0.19
C GLU A 54 -11.93 0.67 0.77
N CYS A 55 -11.36 0.91 1.95
CA CYS A 55 -10.46 -0.04 2.59
C CYS A 55 -11.22 -1.31 3.00
N LEU A 56 -10.76 -2.49 2.58
CA LEU A 56 -11.29 -3.76 3.09
C LEU A 56 -10.94 -3.98 4.58
N GLY A 57 -9.90 -3.30 5.08
CA GLY A 57 -9.44 -3.48 6.45
C GLY A 57 -8.75 -4.83 6.69
N CYS A 58 -8.15 -5.43 5.66
CA CYS A 58 -7.53 -6.76 5.78
C CYS A 58 -6.23 -6.76 6.63
N GLY A 59 -5.59 -5.61 6.81
CA GLY A 59 -4.39 -5.45 7.65
C GLY A 59 -3.07 -5.88 7.02
N ASN A 60 -3.04 -6.39 5.78
CA ASN A 60 -1.79 -6.80 5.12
C ASN A 60 -0.73 -5.68 5.13
N CYS A 61 -1.17 -4.44 4.92
CA CYS A 61 -0.28 -3.28 4.89
C CYS A 61 0.35 -2.96 6.25
N ILE A 62 -0.33 -3.30 7.35
CA ILE A 62 0.17 -3.18 8.71
C ILE A 62 1.15 -4.32 9.00
N ASP A 63 0.75 -5.56 8.71
CA ASP A 63 1.55 -6.73 9.05
C ASP A 63 2.89 -6.80 8.29
N ILE A 64 2.96 -6.25 7.08
CA ILE A 64 4.21 -6.21 6.30
C ILE A 64 5.12 -5.02 6.67
N CYS A 65 4.64 -4.04 7.44
CA CYS A 65 5.36 -2.78 7.61
C CYS A 65 6.64 -3.00 8.45
N PRO A 66 7.85 -2.77 7.89
CA PRO A 66 9.09 -3.03 8.63
C PRO A 66 9.27 -2.10 9.84
N LEU A 67 8.74 -0.87 9.80
CA LEU A 67 8.72 0.03 10.96
C LEU A 67 7.90 -0.53 12.11
N LEU A 68 6.71 -1.06 11.82
CA LEU A 68 5.86 -1.64 12.87
C LEU A 68 6.41 -2.98 13.37
N ALA A 69 7.17 -3.70 12.56
CA ALA A 69 7.87 -4.91 12.99
C ALA A 69 8.97 -4.59 14.04
N ARG A 70 9.73 -3.50 13.84
CA ARG A 70 10.79 -3.07 14.78
C ARG A 70 10.29 -2.21 15.95
N GLU A 71 9.10 -1.61 15.84
CA GLU A 71 8.46 -0.85 16.92
C GLU A 71 7.09 -1.45 17.33
N PRO A 72 7.07 -2.58 18.06
CA PRO A 72 5.83 -3.28 18.42
C PRO A 72 4.84 -2.42 19.22
N SER A 73 5.32 -1.48 20.02
CA SER A 73 4.47 -0.56 20.79
C SER A 73 3.60 0.36 19.91
N ARG A 74 4.01 0.62 18.66
CA ARG A 74 3.19 1.31 17.66
C ARG A 74 2.24 0.36 16.96
N ARG A 75 2.66 -0.89 16.74
CA ARG A 75 1.82 -1.95 16.17
C ARG A 75 0.61 -2.24 17.05
N ASP A 76 0.77 -2.26 18.37
CA ASP A 76 -0.35 -2.51 19.29
C ASP A 76 -1.44 -1.43 19.22
N LYS A 77 -1.08 -0.22 18.74
CA LYS A 77 -2.03 0.88 18.50
C LYS A 77 -2.83 0.70 17.21
N THR A 78 -2.50 -0.29 16.37
CA THR A 78 -3.18 -0.54 15.07
C THR A 78 -4.32 -1.57 15.18
N MET A 79 -5.13 -1.55 16.24
CA MET A 79 -6.34 -2.40 16.31
C MET A 79 -7.24 -2.21 15.07
N GLN A 80 -7.18 -1.01 14.48
CA GLN A 80 -7.77 -0.72 13.19
C GLN A 80 -6.83 -1.23 12.08
N ARG A 81 -7.19 -2.36 11.47
CA ARG A 81 -6.41 -3.04 10.42
C ARG A 81 -6.49 -2.35 9.04
N THR A 82 -6.50 -1.02 8.99
CA THR A 82 -6.78 -0.23 7.79
C THR A 82 -5.55 0.49 7.23
N SER A 83 -5.61 0.86 5.94
CA SER A 83 -4.58 1.70 5.31
C SER A 83 -4.44 3.07 5.97
N MET A 84 -5.56 3.63 6.47
CA MET A 84 -5.58 4.92 7.16
C MET A 84 -4.89 4.83 8.52
N ALA A 85 -5.13 3.75 9.28
CA ALA A 85 -4.44 3.53 10.54
C ALA A 85 -2.92 3.42 10.35
N LEU A 86 -2.48 2.72 9.29
CA LEU A 86 -1.06 2.67 8.93
C LEU A 86 -0.51 4.07 8.66
N GLU A 87 -1.20 4.87 7.84
CA GLU A 87 -0.79 6.24 7.51
C GLU A 87 -0.66 7.12 8.76
N SER A 88 -1.64 7.09 9.66
CA SER A 88 -1.62 7.89 10.90
C SER A 88 -0.55 7.44 11.90
N ILE A 89 -0.31 6.13 12.02
CA ILE A 89 0.60 5.58 13.03
C ILE A 89 2.05 5.65 12.58
N VAL A 90 2.33 5.42 11.30
CA VAL A 90 3.68 5.48 10.74
C VAL A 90 4.06 6.91 10.38
N GLY A 91 3.16 7.67 9.75
CA GLY A 91 3.40 9.06 9.38
C GLY A 91 4.74 9.27 8.65
N GLU A 92 5.48 10.28 9.09
CA GLU A 92 6.77 10.69 8.52
C GLU A 92 7.93 9.73 8.81
N ASP A 93 7.73 8.74 9.68
CA ASP A 93 8.73 7.72 9.96
C ASP A 93 8.78 6.61 8.90
N CYS A 94 7.96 6.73 7.84
CA CYS A 94 7.91 5.77 6.76
C CYS A 94 9.28 5.58 6.07
N ASP A 95 9.69 4.32 5.90
CA ASP A 95 10.91 3.96 5.17
C ASP A 95 10.82 4.12 3.65
N LEU A 96 9.64 4.47 3.13
CA LEU A 96 9.34 4.49 1.70
C LEU A 96 9.60 3.15 0.98
N CYS A 97 9.50 2.04 1.70
CA CYS A 97 9.70 0.68 1.18
C CYS A 97 8.64 0.22 0.17
N CYS A 98 7.50 0.89 0.12
CA CYS A 98 6.33 0.52 -0.67
C CYS A 98 5.77 -0.90 -0.43
N ALA A 99 6.27 -1.66 0.56
CA ALA A 99 5.81 -3.01 0.87
C ALA A 99 4.29 -3.06 1.13
N CYS A 100 3.76 -2.04 1.81
CA CYS A 100 2.33 -1.89 2.07
C CYS A 100 1.48 -1.83 0.79
N VAL A 101 2.01 -1.27 -0.30
CA VAL A 101 1.35 -1.21 -1.61
C VAL A 101 1.39 -2.58 -2.28
N LEU A 102 2.56 -3.24 -2.24
CA LEU A 102 2.79 -4.53 -2.89
C LEU A 102 1.88 -5.62 -2.33
N VAL A 103 1.67 -5.65 -1.01
CA VAL A 103 0.79 -6.63 -0.36
C VAL A 103 -0.69 -6.26 -0.34
N CYS A 104 -1.05 -5.01 -0.68
CA CYS A 104 -2.44 -4.60 -0.68
C CYS A 104 -3.20 -5.30 -1.81
N PRO A 105 -4.28 -6.05 -1.53
CA PRO A 105 -5.03 -6.76 -2.56
C PRO A 105 -5.92 -5.83 -3.39
N GLN A 106 -6.02 -4.54 -3.03
CA GLN A 106 -6.87 -3.56 -3.69
C GLN A 106 -6.07 -2.55 -4.54
N VAL A 107 -4.74 -2.69 -4.58
CA VAL A 107 -3.90 -1.88 -5.47
C VAL A 107 -3.72 -2.62 -6.79
N ASP A 108 -3.91 -1.90 -7.89
CA ASP A 108 -3.70 -2.41 -9.25
C ASP A 108 -2.30 -3.00 -9.40
N THR A 109 -2.22 -4.12 -10.11
CA THR A 109 -0.96 -4.81 -10.38
C THR A 109 -0.06 -3.98 -11.29
N THR A 110 -0.63 -3.15 -12.17
CA THR A 110 0.12 -2.17 -12.98
C THR A 110 0.93 -1.20 -12.10
N ILE A 111 0.33 -0.65 -11.03
CA ILE A 111 1.01 0.20 -10.05
C ILE A 111 2.10 -0.59 -9.31
N LYS A 112 1.83 -1.84 -8.92
CA LYS A 112 2.83 -2.70 -8.26
C LYS A 112 4.04 -2.95 -9.15
N HIS A 113 3.82 -3.26 -10.43
CA HIS A 113 4.89 -3.44 -11.41
C HIS A 113 5.72 -2.16 -11.59
N TYR A 114 5.06 -1.00 -11.66
CA TYR A 114 5.76 0.28 -11.73
C TYR A 114 6.70 0.48 -10.53
N ILE A 115 6.23 0.22 -9.31
CA ILE A 115 7.04 0.32 -8.08
C ILE A 115 8.23 -0.64 -8.12
N VAL A 116 8.01 -1.91 -8.48
CA VAL A 116 9.08 -2.91 -8.56
C VAL A 116 10.16 -2.48 -9.56
N ASN A 117 9.76 -1.98 -10.73
CA ASN A 117 10.68 -1.63 -11.81
C ASN A 117 11.43 -0.31 -11.59
N HIS A 118 10.84 0.66 -10.88
CA HIS A 118 11.37 2.03 -10.80
C HIS A 118 11.79 2.47 -9.40
N ARG A 119 11.35 1.79 -8.33
CA ARG A 119 11.55 2.27 -6.94
C ARG A 119 12.24 1.27 -6.04
N MET A 120 11.98 -0.03 -6.20
CA MET A 120 12.53 -1.04 -5.30
C MET A 120 14.07 -1.03 -5.27
N VAL A 121 14.73 -0.80 -6.42
CA VAL A 121 16.19 -0.73 -6.51
C VAL A 121 16.77 0.36 -5.59
N GLU A 122 16.14 1.52 -5.53
CA GLU A 122 16.61 2.65 -4.71
C GLU A 122 16.42 2.39 -3.21
N VAL A 123 15.35 1.68 -2.84
CA VAL A 123 14.93 1.56 -1.45
C VAL A 123 15.58 0.38 -0.73
N MET A 124 15.92 -0.70 -1.44
CA MET A 124 16.58 -1.88 -0.83
C MET A 124 17.88 -1.53 -0.10
N SER A 125 18.70 -0.62 -0.65
CA SER A 125 19.92 -0.16 0.00
C SER A 125 19.66 0.52 1.36
N ARG A 126 18.60 1.34 1.45
CA ARG A 126 18.22 2.07 2.67
C ARG A 126 17.61 1.16 3.73
N ILE A 127 16.80 0.19 3.30
CA ILE A 127 16.22 -0.80 4.22
C ILE A 127 17.32 -1.69 4.80
N ALA A 128 18.25 -2.18 3.98
CA ALA A 128 19.34 -3.02 4.45
C ALA A 128 20.17 -2.33 5.56
N ALA A 129 20.46 -1.04 5.40
CA ALA A 129 21.17 -0.25 6.42
C ALA A 129 20.41 -0.16 7.76
N ARG A 130 19.07 -0.14 7.73
CA ARG A 130 18.23 -0.04 8.94
C ARG A 130 17.93 -1.38 9.61
N ILE A 131 18.10 -2.49 8.90
CA ILE A 131 17.97 -3.85 9.44
C ILE A 131 19.27 -4.31 10.12
N GLY A 132 20.42 -3.75 9.72
CA GLY A 132 21.74 -4.12 10.26
C GLY A 132 22.16 -3.42 11.55
N ASP A 133 21.32 -2.54 12.12
CA ASP A 133 21.56 -1.84 13.39
C ASP A 133 21.03 -2.63 14.62
N GLU A 134 21.11 -3.97 14.57
CA GLU A 134 20.92 -4.88 15.72
C GLU A 134 22.25 -5.44 16.24
#